data_AF-A0A972R3X1-F1
#
_entry.id   AF-A0A972R3X1-F1
#
_cell.length_a   1.000
_cell.length_b   1.000
_cell.length_c   1.000
_cell.angle_alpha   90.00
_cell.angle_beta   90.00
_cell.angle_gamma   90.00
#
_symmetry.space_group_name_H-M   'P 1'
#
loop_
_entity.id
_entity.type
_entity.pdbx_description
1 polymer ?
#
loop_
_entity_poly.entity_id
_entity_poly.type
_entity_poly.pdbx_seq_one_letter_code
_entity_poly.pdbx_strand_id
1 'polypeptide(L)'
;MNTGFSEQDIKKIAEALGAPYQKTGNMFRIKVTAEQRELSLEIHPDMLIGDTTGDLISVYTPTSHLQLHFCSGYVISESLGEVTFVGEHGGRLSGLIVEQGAGCSLFANVDRKLLSGDFTRLGPEVMLTGLALSLTEDILPDQLTDM
;
A
#
# COMPACT_ATOMS: atom_id res chain seq x y z
N MET A 1 0.78 15.28 -4.56
CA MET A 1 0.61 15.53 -3.11
C MET A 1 1.77 14.86 -2.41
N ASN A 2 2.46 15.55 -1.50
CA ASN A 2 3.62 15.00 -0.79
C ASN A 2 3.11 14.13 0.36
N THR A 3 3.09 12.81 0.19
CA THR A 3 2.71 11.87 1.25
C THR A 3 3.92 11.57 2.10
N GLY A 4 4.43 12.60 2.79
CA GLY A 4 5.61 12.41 3.62
C GLY A 4 5.26 11.40 4.71
N PHE A 5 5.75 10.16 4.57
CA PHE A 5 5.71 9.11 5.57
C PHE A 5 6.45 9.60 6.82
N SER A 6 5.77 10.43 7.60
CA SER A 6 6.31 11.02 8.80
C SER A 6 6.41 9.95 9.87
N GLU A 7 7.23 10.19 10.88
CA GLU A 7 7.37 9.24 11.98
C GLU A 7 6.04 8.99 12.72
N GLN A 8 5.13 9.97 12.73
CA GLN A 8 3.79 9.82 13.28
C GLN A 8 2.92 8.89 12.43
N ASP A 9 3.08 8.91 11.11
CA ASP A 9 2.36 8.04 10.19
C ASP A 9 2.87 6.60 10.29
N ILE A 10 4.19 6.43 10.35
CA ILE A 10 4.82 5.12 10.61
C ILE A 10 4.34 4.54 11.93
N LYS A 11 4.21 5.36 12.98
CA LYS A 11 3.66 4.92 14.25
C LYS A 11 2.23 4.37 14.11
N LYS A 12 1.34 5.07 13.38
CA LYS A 12 -0.04 4.59 13.14
C LYS A 12 -0.05 3.29 12.33
N ILE A 13 0.77 3.19 11.29
CA ILE A 13 0.92 1.98 10.46
C ILE A 13 1.37 0.80 11.33
N ALA A 14 2.40 1.02 12.17
CA ALA A 14 2.94 0.02 13.08
C ALA A 14 1.90 -0.43 14.13
N GLU A 15 1.13 0.51 14.68
CA GLU A 15 0.02 0.24 15.61
C GLU A 15 -1.07 -0.61 14.95
N ALA A 16 -1.50 -0.28 13.73
CA ALA A 16 -2.50 -1.06 12.99
C ALA A 16 -2.03 -2.48 12.65
N LEU A 17 -0.74 -2.64 12.34
CA LEU A 17 -0.12 -3.94 12.09
C LEU A 17 0.25 -4.70 13.38
N GLY A 18 0.02 -4.09 14.56
CA GLY A 18 0.36 -4.69 15.86
C GLY A 18 1.84 -5.04 16.01
N ALA A 19 2.73 -4.29 15.37
CA ALA A 19 4.15 -4.62 15.27
C ALA A 19 5.04 -3.41 15.58
N PRO A 20 6.22 -3.60 16.21
CA PRO A 20 7.15 -2.52 16.43
C PRO A 20 7.84 -2.09 15.13
N TYR A 21 8.28 -0.84 15.07
CA TYR A 21 9.10 -0.33 13.98
C TYR A 21 10.50 0.08 14.45
N GLN A 22 11.44 0.08 13.52
CA GLN A 22 12.81 0.58 13.68
C GLN A 22 13.09 1.61 12.58
N LYS A 23 13.92 2.60 12.89
CA LYS A 23 14.34 3.64 11.95
C LYS A 23 15.84 3.56 11.74
N THR A 24 16.27 3.56 10.48
CA THR A 24 17.69 3.60 10.09
C THR A 24 17.86 4.61 8.97
N GLY A 25 18.48 5.76 9.29
CA GLY A 25 18.50 6.89 8.36
C GLY A 25 17.09 7.42 8.11
N ASN A 26 16.69 7.50 6.83
CA ASN A 26 15.32 7.89 6.45
C ASN A 26 14.36 6.70 6.31
N MET A 27 14.85 5.47 6.32
CA MET A 27 14.03 4.28 6.13
C MET A 27 13.44 3.82 7.47
N PHE A 28 12.20 3.37 7.41
CA PHE A 28 11.51 2.69 8.50
C PHE A 28 11.28 1.22 8.16
N ARG A 29 11.44 0.35 9.17
CA ARG A 29 11.20 -1.09 9.04
C ARG A 29 10.25 -1.58 10.12
N ILE A 30 9.19 -2.26 9.71
CA ILE A 30 8.19 -2.90 10.57
C ILE A 30 8.31 -4.41 10.37
N LYS A 31 8.57 -5.16 11.44
CA LYS A 31 8.61 -6.62 11.38
C LYS A 31 7.31 -7.19 11.94
N VAL A 32 6.49 -7.78 11.08
CA VAL A 32 5.22 -8.41 11.44
C VAL A 32 5.43 -9.91 11.53
N THR A 33 4.98 -10.52 12.63
CA THR A 33 5.09 -11.96 12.86
C THR A 33 3.75 -12.49 13.36
N ALA A 34 3.26 -13.59 12.79
CA ALA A 34 2.04 -14.26 13.20
C ALA A 34 2.17 -15.78 13.03
N GLU A 35 2.05 -16.53 14.12
CA GLU A 35 2.22 -17.99 14.13
C GLU A 35 3.50 -18.47 13.42
N GLN A 36 3.38 -19.03 12.21
CA GLN A 36 4.48 -19.53 11.38
C GLN A 36 4.83 -18.60 10.21
N ARG A 37 4.26 -17.40 10.17
CA ARG A 37 4.46 -16.39 9.13
C ARG A 37 5.23 -15.21 9.70
N GLU A 38 6.10 -14.65 8.87
CA GLU A 38 6.75 -13.37 9.14
C GLU A 38 6.90 -12.58 7.84
N LEU A 39 6.85 -11.26 7.96
CA LEU A 39 7.26 -10.35 6.90
C LEU A 39 7.99 -9.14 7.48
N SER A 40 8.83 -8.53 6.66
CA SER A 40 9.40 -7.21 6.92
C SER A 40 8.82 -6.23 5.91
N LEU A 41 8.13 -5.21 6.40
CA LEU A 41 7.73 -4.04 5.64
C LEU A 41 8.80 -2.97 5.82
N GLU A 42 9.33 -2.47 4.71
CA GLU A 42 10.24 -1.33 4.67
C GLU A 42 9.60 -0.18 3.90
N ILE A 43 9.66 1.01 4.49
CA ILE A 43 9.15 2.25 3.93
C ILE A 43 10.35 3.16 3.76
N HIS A 44 10.63 3.54 2.51
CA HIS A 44 11.74 4.38 2.09
C HIS A 44 11.17 5.70 1.56
N PRO A 45 10.98 6.72 2.41
CA PRO A 45 10.48 8.02 1.98
C PRO A 45 11.54 8.77 1.19
N ASP A 46 11.11 9.57 0.21
CA ASP A 46 11.96 10.47 -0.58
C ASP A 46 13.23 9.80 -1.14
N MET A 47 13.11 8.54 -1.58
CA MET A 47 14.21 7.78 -2.14
C MET A 47 14.43 8.14 -3.61
N LEU A 48 15.68 8.18 -4.06
CA LEU A 48 15.98 8.29 -5.49
C LEU A 48 15.66 6.96 -6.19
N ILE A 49 14.67 6.98 -7.08
CA ILE A 49 14.22 5.84 -7.89
C ILE A 49 14.50 6.16 -9.36
N GLY A 50 15.63 5.65 -9.86
CA GLY A 50 16.15 6.07 -11.16
C GLY A 50 16.58 7.54 -11.11
N ASP A 51 15.96 8.38 -11.94
CA ASP A 51 16.25 9.82 -12.01
C ASP A 51 15.24 10.70 -11.24
N THR A 52 14.26 10.07 -10.58
CA THR A 52 13.16 10.76 -9.89
C THR A 52 13.11 10.37 -8.42
N THR A 53 12.81 11.32 -7.55
CA THR A 53 12.58 11.06 -6.12
C THR A 53 11.15 10.61 -5.88
N GLY A 54 10.95 9.62 -5.02
CA GLY A 54 9.64 9.20 -4.56
C GLY A 54 9.70 8.15 -3.46
N ASP A 55 8.53 7.77 -2.96
CA ASP A 55 8.43 6.81 -1.89
C ASP A 55 8.44 5.38 -2.43
N LEU A 56 9.23 4.51 -1.79
CA LEU A 56 9.30 3.09 -2.10
C LEU A 56 8.82 2.28 -0.90
N ILE A 57 7.84 1.41 -1.14
CA ILE A 57 7.37 0.43 -0.17
C ILE A 57 7.90 -0.93 -0.59
N SER A 58 8.60 -1.63 0.30
CA SER A 58 9.12 -2.97 0.05
C SER A 58 8.61 -3.94 1.11
N VAL A 59 8.15 -5.11 0.70
CA VAL A 59 7.73 -6.19 1.60
C VAL A 59 8.57 -7.42 1.30
N TYR A 60 9.22 -7.93 2.34
CA TYR A 60 10.03 -9.14 2.30
C TYR A 60 9.33 -10.23 3.08
N THR A 61 9.07 -11.35 2.43
CA THR A 61 8.63 -12.59 3.08
C THR A 61 9.69 -13.68 2.82
N PRO A 62 9.60 -14.87 3.45
CA PRO A 62 10.49 -15.98 3.14
C PRO A 62 10.48 -16.42 1.66
N THR A 63 9.41 -16.14 0.92
CA THR A 63 9.22 -16.65 -0.45
C THR A 63 8.97 -15.56 -1.49
N SER A 64 8.84 -14.30 -1.09
CA SER A 64 8.54 -13.20 -2.00
C SER A 64 9.22 -11.89 -1.60
N HIS A 65 9.47 -11.07 -2.62
CA HIS A 65 9.88 -9.68 -2.48
C HIS A 65 8.94 -8.84 -3.34
N LEU A 66 8.16 -7.99 -2.70
CA LEU A 66 7.18 -7.13 -3.36
C LEU A 66 7.61 -5.69 -3.20
N GLN A 67 7.47 -4.90 -4.27
CA GLN A 67 7.80 -3.48 -4.24
C GLN A 67 6.71 -2.66 -4.90
N LEU A 68 6.33 -1.56 -4.24
CA LEU A 68 5.48 -0.52 -4.79
C LEU A 68 6.31 0.76 -4.91
N HIS A 69 6.69 1.07 -6.15
CA HIS A 69 7.44 2.27 -6.49
C HIS A 69 6.50 3.47 -6.61
N PHE A 70 7.01 4.65 -6.26
CA PHE A 70 6.25 5.90 -6.34
C PHE A 70 4.90 5.79 -5.62
N CYS A 71 4.95 5.23 -4.40
CA CYS A 71 3.80 5.19 -3.54
C CYS A 71 3.29 6.62 -3.32
N SER A 72 2.01 6.81 -3.57
CA SER A 72 1.33 8.11 -3.57
C SER A 72 0.38 8.29 -2.38
N GLY A 73 0.25 7.28 -1.52
CA GLY A 73 -0.61 7.30 -0.34
C GLY A 73 -0.82 5.94 0.29
N TYR A 74 -1.51 5.93 1.42
CA TYR A 74 -1.88 4.71 2.13
C TYR A 74 -3.21 4.87 2.87
N VAL A 75 -3.88 3.76 3.13
CA VAL A 75 -5.08 3.67 3.96
C VAL A 75 -4.87 2.63 5.04
N ILE A 76 -5.31 2.95 6.26
CA ILE A 76 -5.30 2.03 7.41
C ILE A 76 -6.72 1.53 7.64
N SER A 77 -6.88 0.22 7.76
CA SER A 77 -8.12 -0.41 8.21
C SER A 77 -7.88 -1.09 9.56
N GLU A 78 -8.21 -0.37 10.64
CA GLU A 78 -8.01 -0.88 12.01
C GLU A 78 -8.87 -2.11 12.32
N SER A 79 -10.08 -2.19 11.74
CA SER A 79 -10.99 -3.32 11.94
C SER A 79 -10.50 -4.61 11.29
N LEU A 80 -9.76 -4.50 10.20
CA LEU A 80 -9.14 -5.63 9.49
C LEU A 80 -7.69 -5.87 9.91
N GLY A 81 -7.07 -4.91 10.62
CA GLY A 81 -5.65 -4.97 11.00
C GLY A 81 -4.73 -4.92 9.79
N GLU A 82 -5.05 -4.12 8.77
CA GLU A 82 -4.28 -4.03 7.53
C GLU A 82 -3.98 -2.59 7.11
N VAL A 83 -2.95 -2.45 6.28
CA VAL A 83 -2.55 -1.20 5.65
C VAL A 83 -2.42 -1.43 4.14
N THR A 84 -3.11 -0.61 3.37
CA THR A 84 -3.07 -0.61 1.90
C THR A 84 -2.28 0.58 1.42
N PHE A 85 -1.11 0.34 0.83
CA PHE A 85 -0.29 1.33 0.14
C PHE A 85 -0.70 1.43 -1.33
N VAL A 86 -0.68 2.64 -1.89
CA VAL A 86 -1.24 2.89 -3.22
C VAL A 86 -0.32 3.75 -4.07
N GLY A 87 -0.06 3.30 -5.29
CA GLY A 87 0.56 4.09 -6.35
C GLY A 87 -0.44 4.31 -7.48
N GLU A 88 -0.63 5.55 -7.90
CA GLU A 88 -1.45 5.91 -9.06
C GLU A 88 -0.56 6.53 -10.15
N HIS A 89 -0.75 6.06 -11.38
CA HIS A 89 -0.08 6.63 -12.55
C HIS A 89 -0.94 6.46 -13.80
N GLY A 90 -1.31 7.57 -14.43
CA GLY A 90 -1.97 7.56 -15.74
C GLY A 90 -3.33 6.86 -15.74
N GLY A 91 -4.11 6.98 -14.66
CA GLY A 91 -5.40 6.32 -14.50
C GLY A 91 -5.31 4.82 -14.16
N ARG A 92 -4.12 4.33 -13.87
CA ARG A 92 -3.86 2.98 -13.38
C ARG A 92 -3.45 3.03 -11.91
N LEU A 93 -3.88 2.02 -11.16
CA LEU A 93 -3.61 1.91 -9.74
C LEU A 93 -2.86 0.62 -9.45
N SER A 94 -1.93 0.69 -8.52
CA SER A 94 -1.32 -0.46 -7.88
C SER A 94 -1.52 -0.34 -6.37
N GLY A 95 -1.92 -1.43 -5.74
CA GLY A 95 -2.16 -1.51 -4.31
C GLY A 95 -1.34 -2.63 -3.68
N LEU A 96 -0.56 -2.31 -2.65
CA LEU A 96 0.19 -3.26 -1.84
C LEU A 96 -0.43 -3.30 -0.44
N ILE A 97 -1.01 -4.43 -0.07
CA ILE A 97 -1.66 -4.64 1.22
C ILE A 97 -0.73 -5.42 2.13
N VAL A 98 -0.63 -4.99 3.39
CA VAL A 98 0.08 -5.69 4.47
C VAL A 98 -0.86 -5.86 5.65
N GLU A 99 -0.91 -7.06 6.21
CA GLU A 99 -1.83 -7.43 7.28
C GLU A 99 -1.08 -7.76 8.57
N GLN A 100 -1.68 -7.52 9.73
CA GLN A 100 -1.21 -7.91 11.06
C GLN A 100 -0.95 -9.43 11.15
N GLY A 101 -1.64 -10.23 10.34
CA GLY A 101 -1.43 -11.67 10.21
C GLY A 101 -0.14 -12.07 9.46
N ALA A 102 0.77 -11.13 9.19
CA ALA A 102 1.94 -11.32 8.33
C ALA A 102 1.55 -11.82 6.91
N GLY A 103 0.39 -11.40 6.43
CA GLY A 103 -0.06 -11.55 5.05
C GLY A 103 0.29 -10.32 4.21
N CYS A 104 0.47 -10.51 2.92
CA CYS A 104 0.59 -9.40 1.98
C CYS A 104 0.08 -9.78 0.58
N SER A 105 -0.48 -8.80 -0.11
CA SER A 105 -0.98 -8.95 -1.49
C SER A 105 -0.59 -7.75 -2.33
N LEU A 106 -0.23 -7.96 -3.60
CA LEU A 106 0.04 -6.90 -4.56
C LEU A 106 -0.94 -7.01 -5.73
N PHE A 107 -1.70 -5.94 -5.93
CA PHE A 107 -2.50 -5.70 -7.12
C PHE A 107 -1.81 -4.64 -7.95
N ALA A 108 -1.61 -4.90 -9.25
CA ALA A 108 -0.87 -3.99 -10.11
C ALA A 108 -1.65 -3.71 -11.40
N ASN A 109 -1.45 -2.50 -11.95
CA ASN A 109 -2.04 -2.07 -13.22
C ASN A 109 -3.57 -2.18 -13.27
N VAL A 110 -4.22 -1.93 -12.14
CA VAL A 110 -5.69 -1.94 -11.99
C VAL A 110 -6.25 -0.71 -12.70
N ASP A 111 -7.28 -0.90 -13.52
CA ASP A 111 -8.02 0.25 -14.07
C ASP A 111 -8.75 0.98 -12.94
N ARG A 112 -8.47 2.27 -12.76
CA ARG A 112 -9.10 3.05 -11.69
C ARG A 112 -10.63 3.03 -11.78
N LYS A 113 -11.21 2.85 -12.97
CA LYS A 113 -12.66 2.75 -13.17
C LYS A 113 -13.29 1.53 -12.50
N LEU A 114 -12.49 0.53 -12.11
CA LEU A 114 -12.98 -0.63 -11.37
C LEU A 114 -13.30 -0.30 -9.90
N LEU A 115 -12.80 0.81 -9.36
CA LEU A 115 -13.02 1.21 -7.97
C LEU A 115 -14.30 2.03 -7.81
N SER A 116 -14.64 2.85 -8.80
CA SER A 116 -15.77 3.79 -8.76
C SER A 116 -17.10 3.19 -9.24
N GLY A 117 -17.28 1.87 -9.12
CA GLY A 117 -18.37 1.14 -9.75
C GLY A 117 -19.11 0.19 -8.80
N ASP A 118 -20.31 -0.23 -9.21
CA ASP A 118 -21.04 -1.30 -8.50
C ASP A 118 -20.29 -2.63 -8.68
N PHE A 119 -19.54 -3.02 -7.64
CA PHE A 119 -18.71 -4.24 -7.63
C PHE A 119 -19.52 -5.51 -7.89
N THR A 120 -20.84 -5.50 -7.67
CA THR A 120 -21.71 -6.65 -7.96
C THR A 120 -21.88 -6.91 -9.46
N ARG A 121 -21.48 -5.96 -10.30
CA ARG A 121 -21.51 -6.06 -11.77
C ARG A 121 -20.17 -6.49 -12.36
N LEU A 122 -19.14 -6.63 -11.53
CA LEU A 122 -17.83 -7.13 -11.94
C LEU A 122 -17.86 -8.64 -12.09
N GLY A 123 -17.07 -9.16 -13.02
CA GLY A 123 -16.80 -10.59 -13.08
C GLY A 123 -16.12 -11.06 -11.77
N PRO A 124 -16.41 -12.27 -11.27
CA PRO A 124 -15.81 -12.81 -10.04
C PRO A 124 -14.28 -12.70 -10.01
N GLU A 125 -13.64 -12.78 -11.17
CA GLU A 125 -12.19 -12.74 -11.37
C GLU A 125 -11.57 -11.38 -11.01
N VAL A 126 -12.33 -10.28 -11.13
CA VAL A 126 -11.86 -8.90 -10.85
C VAL A 126 -12.55 -8.27 -9.65
N MET A 127 -13.58 -8.93 -9.10
CA MET A 127 -14.32 -8.48 -7.92
C MET A 127 -13.41 -8.36 -6.68
N LEU A 128 -12.48 -9.30 -6.49
CA LEU A 128 -11.56 -9.28 -5.36
C LEU A 128 -10.68 -8.03 -5.37
N THR A 129 -10.17 -7.63 -6.54
CA THR A 129 -9.39 -6.41 -6.72
C THR A 129 -10.21 -5.17 -6.36
N GLY A 130 -11.45 -5.10 -6.84
CA GLY A 130 -12.37 -4.01 -6.53
C GLY A 130 -12.62 -3.89 -5.02
N LEU A 131 -12.88 -5.01 -4.34
CA LEU A 131 -13.11 -5.03 -2.91
C LEU A 131 -11.85 -4.63 -2.12
N ALA A 132 -10.70 -5.25 -2.41
CA ALA A 132 -9.45 -5.05 -1.69
C ALA A 132 -8.94 -3.60 -1.76
N LEU A 133 -9.24 -2.88 -2.85
CA LEU A 133 -8.77 -1.52 -3.08
C LEU A 133 -9.88 -0.47 -2.89
N SER A 134 -11.11 -0.88 -2.59
CA SER A 134 -12.25 0.04 -2.41
C SER A 134 -12.00 1.11 -1.33
N LEU A 135 -11.31 0.75 -0.25
CA LEU A 135 -10.97 1.67 0.84
C LEU A 135 -10.03 2.81 0.40
N THR A 136 -9.41 2.70 -0.77
CA THR A 136 -8.44 3.66 -1.28
C THR A 136 -9.07 4.79 -2.08
N GLU A 137 -10.36 4.69 -2.43
CA GLU A 137 -11.02 5.63 -3.34
C GLU A 137 -10.93 7.09 -2.85
N ASP A 138 -11.13 7.31 -1.55
CA ASP A 138 -11.15 8.64 -0.94
C ASP A 138 -9.80 9.36 -0.91
N ILE A 139 -8.69 8.63 -1.09
CA ILE A 139 -7.33 9.21 -1.06
C ILE A 139 -6.74 9.42 -2.47
N LEU A 140 -7.46 9.01 -3.52
CA LEU A 140 -7.00 9.19 -4.88
C LEU A 140 -7.25 10.63 -5.36
N PRO A 141 -6.31 11.23 -6.10
CA PRO A 141 -6.52 12.57 -6.66
C PRO A 141 -7.75 12.59 -7.58
N ASP A 142 -8.60 13.61 -7.51
CA ASP A 142 -9.74 13.75 -8.43
C ASP A 142 -9.29 13.57 -9.89
N GLN A 143 -10.15 12.98 -10.72
CA GLN A 143 -9.88 12.96 -12.15
C GLN A 143 -9.81 14.41 -12.63
N LEU A 144 -8.61 14.90 -12.88
CA LEU A 144 -8.44 15.97 -13.86
C LEU A 144 -8.99 15.38 -15.15
N THR A 145 -10.21 15.80 -15.49
CA THR A 145 -10.76 15.68 -16.82
C THR A 145 -9.82 16.46 -17.73
N ASP A 146 -8.76 15.81 -18.18
CA ASP A 146 -8.05 16.24 -19.37
C ASP A 146 -9.05 16.13 -20.52
N MET A 147 -9.61 17.28 -20.88
CA MET A 147 -10.32 17.52 -22.14
C MET A 147 -9.36 17.39 -23.32
#